data_AF-A0A2H9RNG0-F1
#
_entry.id   AF-A0A2H9RNG0-F1
#
_cell.length_a   1.000
_cell.length_b   1.000
_cell.length_c   1.000
_cell.angle_alpha   90.00
_cell.angle_beta   90.00
_cell.angle_gamma   90.00
#
_symmetry.space_group_name_H-M   'P 1'
#
loop_
_entity.id
_entity.type
_entity.pdbx_description
1 polymer ?
#
loop_
_entity_poly.entity_id
_entity_poly.type
_entity_poly.pdbx_seq_one_letter_code
_entity_poly.pdbx_strand_id
1 'polypeptide(L)'
;MKQIISKVSKMVTPDKTVEQSKKQIAELAYSLVSKEIKKYPEVIGLEFGGSFAKNTWLSKDADIDIFIRFKKTVSEDKFEKISKKIGFNSLKEYFPYVRYSQHPYVEAKIKNTKINVVPFYDVKSGEWKSAADRSPFHTKFMEKSLTPKMRNEVRILKTFLKANKIYGAEIAKQGFSGYISEVLILQFGSFENLIKSISKISENQVIGKTSKKFETSIVVIDPIDSNRNLAAAISDENIGKFILISRAFKERATLEFFKNKKSRISKKYWNNLLVVKFDFKIRSPDIIWGQIKRTTTTLSTQLELGGFTVLRSKPYTDQQKEVYLFFFLESIKISQIYPKKGPDFFRDDNSKSFISKNLKNAELVWIGNDRKIIALEKRKESDAVSFMTQFLRKNLQICIPKGLQSDLKRGFKVSIGNKNLSKSIKEAANELISINGTFLHFN
;
A
#
# COMPACT_ATOMS: atom_id res chain seq x y z
N MET A 1 -20.75 -22.59 -0.82
CA MET A 1 -20.27 -21.37 -1.50
C MET A 1 -21.40 -20.53 -2.11
N LYS A 2 -22.16 -21.01 -3.11
CA LYS A 2 -23.23 -20.25 -3.80
C LYS A 2 -24.23 -19.55 -2.87
N GLN A 3 -24.73 -20.25 -1.85
CA GLN A 3 -25.66 -19.66 -0.86
C GLN A 3 -25.06 -18.45 -0.12
N ILE A 4 -23.77 -18.52 0.25
CA ILE A 4 -23.07 -17.41 0.91
C ILE A 4 -22.91 -16.23 -0.04
N ILE A 5 -22.51 -16.47 -1.29
CA ILE A 5 -22.38 -15.43 -2.33
C ILE A 5 -23.74 -14.75 -2.55
N SER A 6 -24.83 -15.50 -2.63
CA SER A 6 -26.20 -14.95 -2.76
C SER A 6 -26.60 -14.07 -1.56
N LYS A 7 -26.28 -14.50 -0.33
CA LYS A 7 -26.52 -13.68 0.88
C LYS A 7 -25.71 -12.38 0.83
N VAL A 8 -24.42 -12.43 0.49
CA VAL A 8 -23.55 -11.26 0.40
C VAL A 8 -23.99 -10.33 -0.73
N SER A 9 -24.37 -10.87 -1.88
CA SER A 9 -24.92 -10.12 -3.02
C SER A 9 -26.02 -9.16 -2.60
N LYS A 10 -26.97 -9.62 -1.76
CA LYS A 10 -28.06 -8.79 -1.23
C LYS A 10 -27.57 -7.69 -0.27
N MET A 11 -26.48 -7.94 0.47
CA MET A 11 -25.91 -6.98 1.42
C MET A 11 -25.06 -5.89 0.76
N VAL A 12 -24.42 -6.20 -0.37
CA VAL A 12 -23.49 -5.27 -1.04
C VAL A 12 -24.16 -4.40 -2.09
N THR A 13 -25.34 -4.79 -2.56
CA THR A 13 -26.15 -3.99 -3.49
C THR A 13 -26.67 -2.76 -2.74
N PRO A 14 -26.37 -1.53 -3.20
CA PRO A 14 -26.94 -0.33 -2.61
C PRO A 14 -28.47 -0.36 -2.69
N ASP A 15 -29.15 0.10 -1.65
CA ASP A 15 -30.59 0.30 -1.71
C ASP A 15 -30.94 1.51 -2.59
N LYS A 16 -32.19 1.59 -3.04
CA LYS A 16 -32.66 2.65 -3.96
C LYS A 16 -32.51 4.05 -3.35
N THR A 17 -32.65 4.18 -2.04
CA THR A 17 -32.56 5.48 -1.34
C THR A 17 -31.11 5.98 -1.31
N VAL A 18 -30.13 5.10 -1.06
CA VAL A 18 -28.70 5.41 -1.14
C VAL A 18 -28.29 5.72 -2.58
N GLU A 19 -28.80 4.96 -3.57
CA GLU A 19 -28.55 5.26 -4.99
C GLU A 19 -29.05 6.65 -5.38
N GLN A 20 -30.29 6.99 -5.02
CA GLN A 20 -30.89 8.30 -5.33
C GLN A 20 -30.16 9.44 -4.63
N SER A 21 -29.85 9.29 -3.34
CA SER A 21 -29.07 10.26 -2.57
C SER A 21 -27.68 10.48 -3.19
N LYS A 22 -27.00 9.40 -3.61
CA LYS A 22 -25.69 9.49 -4.26
C LYS A 22 -25.78 10.19 -5.62
N LYS A 23 -26.82 9.88 -6.41
CA LYS A 23 -27.08 10.51 -7.71
C LYS A 23 -27.30 12.02 -7.57
N GLN A 24 -28.11 12.45 -6.60
CA GLN A 24 -28.34 13.87 -6.32
C GLN A 24 -27.04 14.62 -5.97
N ILE A 25 -26.19 14.01 -5.13
CA ILE A 25 -24.88 14.58 -4.79
C ILE A 25 -23.97 14.66 -6.03
N ALA A 26 -23.97 13.62 -6.87
CA ALA A 26 -23.18 13.60 -8.10
C ALA A 26 -23.63 14.68 -9.10
N GLU A 27 -24.94 14.83 -9.29
CA GLU A 27 -25.52 15.85 -10.18
C GLU A 27 -25.23 17.26 -9.69
N LEU A 28 -25.34 17.50 -8.37
CA LEU A 28 -24.96 18.77 -7.76
C LEU A 28 -23.48 19.09 -8.01
N ALA A 29 -22.58 18.18 -7.66
CA ALA A 29 -21.14 18.35 -7.86
C ALA A 29 -20.79 18.56 -9.34
N TYR A 30 -21.39 17.77 -10.24
CA TYR A 30 -21.19 17.89 -11.68
C TYR A 30 -21.65 19.25 -12.21
N SER A 31 -22.82 19.74 -11.75
CA SER A 31 -23.32 21.06 -12.12
C SER A 31 -22.39 22.19 -11.67
N LEU A 32 -21.87 22.11 -10.45
CA LEU A 32 -20.92 23.10 -9.92
C LEU A 32 -19.62 23.14 -10.73
N VAL A 33 -19.03 21.98 -11.02
CA VAL A 33 -17.81 21.89 -11.84
C VAL A 33 -18.09 22.33 -13.27
N SER A 34 -19.21 21.91 -13.86
CA SER A 34 -19.64 22.28 -15.21
C SER A 34 -19.77 23.79 -15.39
N LYS A 35 -20.30 24.51 -14.39
CA LYS A 35 -20.37 25.98 -14.40
C LYS A 35 -18.99 26.62 -14.38
N GLU A 36 -18.06 26.09 -13.59
CA GLU A 36 -16.72 26.66 -13.44
C GLU A 36 -15.83 26.43 -14.66
N ILE A 37 -15.89 25.25 -15.29
CA ILE A 37 -15.03 24.93 -16.45
C ILE A 37 -15.28 25.85 -17.65
N LYS A 38 -16.49 26.41 -17.79
CA LYS A 38 -16.85 27.33 -18.89
C LYS A 38 -16.00 28.61 -18.92
N LYS A 39 -15.33 28.95 -17.82
CA LYS A 39 -14.45 30.11 -17.70
C LYS A 39 -13.06 29.88 -18.32
N TYR A 40 -12.74 28.64 -18.73
CA TYR A 40 -11.40 28.23 -19.14
C TYR A 40 -11.42 27.60 -20.54
N PRO A 41 -10.93 28.30 -21.59
CA PRO A 41 -10.92 27.78 -22.96
C PRO A 41 -9.97 26.57 -23.15
N GLU A 42 -9.10 26.28 -22.17
CA GLU A 42 -8.23 25.11 -22.12
C GLU A 42 -8.99 23.80 -21.86
N VAL A 43 -10.18 23.88 -21.24
CA VAL A 43 -11.01 22.73 -20.88
C VAL A 43 -12.10 22.53 -21.93
N ILE A 44 -12.24 21.31 -22.40
CA ILE A 44 -13.13 20.96 -23.52
C ILE A 44 -14.23 19.95 -23.15
N GLY A 45 -14.24 19.48 -21.91
CA GLY A 45 -15.24 18.51 -21.49
C GLY A 45 -15.17 18.15 -20.02
N LEU A 46 -16.23 17.47 -19.60
CA LEU A 46 -16.45 16.94 -18.28
C LEU A 46 -17.08 15.55 -18.43
N GLU A 47 -16.64 14.58 -17.64
CA GLU A 47 -17.31 13.28 -17.57
C GLU A 47 -17.20 12.68 -16.18
N PHE A 48 -18.18 11.87 -15.78
CA PHE A 48 -18.03 11.05 -14.59
C PHE A 48 -17.03 9.93 -14.85
N GLY A 49 -16.29 9.54 -13.82
CA GLY A 49 -15.44 8.38 -13.87
C GLY A 49 -15.54 7.51 -12.63
N GLY A 50 -14.56 6.63 -12.50
CA GLY A 50 -14.42 5.78 -11.32
C GLY A 50 -15.58 4.81 -11.12
N SER A 51 -15.68 4.28 -9.89
CA SER A 51 -16.66 3.22 -9.60
C SER A 51 -18.11 3.68 -9.62
N PHE A 52 -18.36 4.99 -9.48
CA PHE A 52 -19.68 5.59 -9.59
C PHE A 52 -20.21 5.45 -11.03
N ALA A 53 -19.47 5.94 -12.01
CA ALA A 53 -19.85 5.89 -13.43
C ALA A 53 -20.06 4.44 -13.92
N LYS A 54 -19.16 3.53 -13.53
CA LYS A 54 -19.25 2.09 -13.84
C LYS A 54 -20.35 1.34 -13.07
N ASN A 55 -21.00 1.98 -12.11
CA ASN A 55 -21.96 1.38 -11.19
C ASN A 55 -21.40 0.13 -10.47
N THR A 56 -20.18 0.22 -9.94
CA THR A 56 -19.46 -0.85 -9.19
C THR A 56 -19.04 -0.39 -7.78
N TRP A 57 -19.56 0.74 -7.30
CA TRP A 57 -19.25 1.33 -6.01
C TRP A 57 -19.85 0.55 -4.84
N LEU A 58 -19.24 0.69 -3.66
CA LEU A 58 -19.73 0.15 -2.39
C LEU A 58 -20.40 1.26 -1.59
N SER A 59 -21.55 0.97 -0.97
CA SER A 59 -22.41 1.99 -0.36
C SER A 59 -21.73 2.87 0.70
N LYS A 60 -20.82 2.30 1.48
CA LYS A 60 -20.11 3.02 2.56
C LYS A 60 -18.93 3.87 2.10
N ASP A 61 -18.40 3.60 0.91
CA ASP A 61 -17.11 4.16 0.44
C ASP A 61 -17.21 4.65 -1.01
N ALA A 62 -18.40 5.12 -1.41
CA ALA A 62 -18.62 5.61 -2.76
C ALA A 62 -18.12 7.03 -2.89
N ASP A 63 -17.02 7.16 -3.63
CA ASP A 63 -16.45 8.42 -4.10
C ASP A 63 -17.06 8.76 -5.48
N ILE A 64 -17.18 10.06 -5.77
CA ILE A 64 -17.63 10.57 -7.06
C ILE A 64 -16.43 11.23 -7.72
N ASP A 65 -15.96 10.62 -8.80
CA ASP A 65 -14.86 11.13 -9.60
C ASP A 65 -15.42 11.91 -10.80
N ILE A 66 -15.06 13.18 -10.90
CA ILE A 66 -15.43 14.09 -11.98
C ILE A 66 -14.17 14.44 -12.75
N PHE A 67 -14.08 13.95 -13.98
CA PHE A 67 -12.93 14.13 -14.85
C PHE A 67 -13.08 15.38 -15.71
N ILE A 68 -12.13 16.32 -15.60
CA ILE A 68 -12.07 17.54 -16.42
C ILE A 68 -11.06 17.34 -17.56
N ARG A 69 -11.55 17.47 -18.81
CA ARG A 69 -10.78 17.18 -20.02
C ARG A 69 -10.09 18.44 -20.55
N PHE A 70 -8.76 18.44 -20.54
CA PHE A 70 -7.94 19.52 -21.09
C PHE A 70 -7.47 19.25 -22.51
N LYS A 71 -7.29 20.30 -23.32
CA LYS A 71 -6.64 20.18 -24.64
C LYS A 71 -5.21 19.64 -24.48
N LYS A 72 -4.79 18.73 -25.37
CA LYS A 72 -3.43 18.14 -25.38
C LYS A 72 -2.31 19.18 -25.47
N THR A 73 -2.58 20.34 -26.07
CA THR A 73 -1.62 21.44 -26.29
C THR A 73 -1.32 22.27 -25.03
N VAL A 74 -2.10 22.10 -23.96
CA VAL A 74 -1.88 22.84 -22.71
C VAL A 74 -0.59 22.36 -22.05
N SER A 75 0.25 23.30 -21.63
CA SER A 75 1.47 23.02 -20.86
C SER A 75 1.13 22.48 -19.47
N GLU A 76 1.98 21.62 -18.92
CA GLU A 76 1.80 21.00 -17.59
C GLU A 76 1.57 22.03 -16.47
N ASP A 77 2.35 23.12 -16.44
CA ASP A 77 2.18 24.20 -15.47
C ASP A 77 0.79 24.84 -15.51
N LYS A 78 0.27 25.13 -16.71
CA LYS A 78 -1.08 25.67 -16.90
C LYS A 78 -2.13 24.64 -16.52
N PHE A 79 -1.95 23.39 -16.92
CA PHE A 79 -2.82 22.28 -16.58
C PHE A 79 -2.99 22.17 -15.06
N GLU A 80 -1.91 22.14 -14.29
CA GLU A 80 -1.97 22.08 -12.82
C GLU A 80 -2.58 23.32 -12.18
N LYS A 81 -2.21 24.52 -12.65
CA LYS A 81 -2.74 25.78 -12.08
C LYS A 81 -4.24 25.92 -12.32
N ILE A 82 -4.70 25.65 -13.55
CA ILE A 82 -6.11 25.78 -13.93
C ILE A 82 -6.95 24.70 -13.26
N SER A 83 -6.51 23.44 -13.26
CA SER A 83 -7.23 22.35 -12.59
C SER A 83 -7.44 22.59 -11.10
N LYS A 84 -6.41 23.07 -10.38
CA LYS A 84 -6.55 23.48 -8.98
C LYS A 84 -7.60 24.58 -8.84
N LYS A 85 -7.51 25.65 -9.65
CA LYS A 85 -8.47 26.77 -9.61
C LYS A 85 -9.91 26.29 -9.83
N ILE A 86 -10.14 25.45 -10.84
CA ILE A 86 -11.46 24.89 -11.14
C ILE A 86 -11.99 24.13 -9.92
N GLY A 87 -11.20 23.21 -9.35
CA GLY A 87 -11.63 22.42 -8.19
C GLY A 87 -11.93 23.28 -6.96
N PHE A 88 -11.05 24.23 -6.62
CA PHE A 88 -11.27 25.14 -5.49
C PHE A 88 -12.50 26.03 -5.67
N ASN A 89 -12.66 26.63 -6.85
CA ASN A 89 -13.77 27.56 -7.10
C ASN A 89 -15.11 26.84 -7.19
N SER A 90 -15.16 25.67 -7.85
CA SER A 90 -16.39 24.89 -8.02
C SER A 90 -16.89 24.30 -6.70
N LEU A 91 -15.98 23.91 -5.80
CA LEU A 91 -16.32 23.24 -4.54
C LEU A 91 -16.09 24.12 -3.31
N LYS A 92 -15.96 25.45 -3.48
CA LYS A 92 -15.59 26.40 -2.42
C LYS A 92 -16.41 26.26 -1.12
N GLU A 93 -17.70 25.99 -1.24
CA GLU A 93 -18.64 25.85 -0.11
C GLU A 93 -18.44 24.55 0.69
N TYR A 94 -17.59 23.65 0.18
CA TYR A 94 -17.34 22.32 0.74
C TYR A 94 -15.89 22.14 1.18
N PHE A 95 -15.17 23.24 1.46
CA PHE A 95 -13.81 23.27 1.99
C PHE A 95 -12.84 22.34 1.24
N PRO A 96 -12.65 22.58 -0.08
CA PRO A 96 -11.84 21.72 -0.92
C PRO A 96 -10.37 21.78 -0.53
N TYR A 97 -9.63 20.70 -0.78
CA TYR A 97 -8.18 20.64 -0.59
C TYR A 97 -7.50 19.86 -1.72
N VAL A 98 -6.20 20.10 -1.88
CA VAL A 98 -5.40 19.41 -2.91
C VAL A 98 -4.96 18.04 -2.41
N ARG A 99 -5.09 17.05 -3.28
CA ARG A 99 -4.43 15.74 -3.19
C ARG A 99 -3.42 15.60 -4.32
N TYR A 100 -2.41 14.78 -4.10
CA TYR A 100 -1.32 14.57 -5.05
C TYR A 100 -1.28 13.11 -5.46
N SER A 101 -1.36 12.88 -6.78
CA SER A 101 -0.96 11.63 -7.44
C SER A 101 0.18 11.96 -8.40
N GLN A 102 0.14 11.51 -9.67
CA GLN A 102 1.06 12.02 -10.70
C GLN A 102 0.83 13.51 -10.95
N HIS A 103 -0.44 13.93 -11.04
CA HIS A 103 -0.83 15.33 -11.06
C HIS A 103 -1.70 15.64 -9.83
N PRO A 104 -1.72 16.90 -9.38
CA PRO A 104 -2.63 17.34 -8.33
C PRO A 104 -4.09 17.25 -8.78
N TYR A 105 -4.95 16.86 -7.86
CA TYR A 105 -6.41 16.90 -8.03
C TYR A 105 -7.05 17.52 -6.79
N VAL A 106 -8.28 18.00 -6.93
CA VAL A 106 -9.00 18.64 -5.82
C VAL A 106 -10.04 17.69 -5.27
N GLU A 107 -10.05 17.52 -3.95
CA GLU A 107 -11.00 16.70 -3.21
C GLU A 107 -11.81 17.59 -2.27
N ALA A 108 -13.12 17.36 -2.21
CA ALA A 108 -14.00 17.97 -1.22
C ALA A 108 -15.00 16.94 -0.70
N LYS A 109 -15.77 17.30 0.33
CA LYS A 109 -16.77 16.40 0.91
C LYS A 109 -18.16 17.06 0.91
N ILE A 110 -19.09 16.47 0.17
CA ILE A 110 -20.50 16.86 0.19
C ILE A 110 -21.27 15.80 1.01
N LYS A 111 -21.81 16.20 2.16
CA LYS A 111 -22.37 15.28 3.17
C LYS A 111 -21.33 14.22 3.56
N ASN A 112 -21.60 12.94 3.27
CA ASN A 112 -20.70 11.80 3.52
C ASN A 112 -20.03 11.27 2.25
N THR A 113 -20.03 12.03 1.16
CA THR A 113 -19.49 11.62 -0.13
C THR A 113 -18.26 12.45 -0.49
N LYS A 114 -17.16 11.79 -0.84
CA LYS A 114 -16.00 12.48 -1.39
C LYS A 114 -16.23 12.79 -2.87
N ILE A 115 -15.86 13.99 -3.27
CA ILE A 115 -15.91 14.48 -4.64
C ILE A 115 -14.48 14.74 -5.07
N ASN A 116 -14.03 14.08 -6.13
CA ASN A 116 -12.70 14.27 -6.70
C ASN A 116 -12.84 14.96 -8.06
N VAL A 117 -12.23 16.12 -8.23
CA VAL A 117 -12.11 16.82 -9.52
C VAL A 117 -10.74 16.51 -10.09
N VAL A 118 -10.70 15.59 -11.07
CA VAL A 118 -9.48 14.97 -11.58
C VAL A 118 -9.20 15.48 -13.00
N PRO A 119 -8.07 16.17 -13.24
CA PRO A 119 -7.74 16.62 -14.57
C PRO A 119 -7.08 15.52 -15.41
N PHE A 120 -7.33 15.55 -16.71
CA PHE A 120 -6.65 14.68 -17.69
C PHE A 120 -6.57 15.36 -19.06
N TYR A 121 -5.62 14.90 -19.90
CA TYR A 121 -5.48 15.41 -21.26
C TYR A 121 -6.35 14.63 -22.26
N ASP A 122 -6.91 15.35 -23.23
CA ASP A 122 -7.56 14.76 -24.40
C ASP A 122 -6.52 14.14 -25.33
N VAL A 123 -6.25 12.85 -25.12
CA VAL A 123 -5.27 12.08 -25.88
C VAL A 123 -5.93 10.89 -26.56
N LYS A 124 -5.30 10.41 -27.64
CA LYS A 124 -5.71 9.16 -28.28
C LYS A 124 -5.30 7.97 -27.42
N SER A 125 -6.01 6.86 -27.61
CA SER A 125 -5.68 5.61 -26.94
C SER A 125 -4.24 5.20 -27.22
N GLY A 126 -3.45 4.97 -26.16
CA GLY A 126 -2.03 4.62 -26.25
C GLY A 126 -1.06 5.81 -26.22
N GLU A 127 -1.54 7.05 -26.41
CA GLU A 127 -0.73 8.27 -26.40
C GLU A 127 -0.81 9.02 -25.06
N TRP A 128 -0.76 8.27 -23.95
CA TRP A 128 -0.92 8.80 -22.60
C TRP A 128 0.23 9.75 -22.23
N LYS A 129 -0.07 10.96 -21.75
CA LYS A 129 0.91 11.83 -21.09
C LYS A 129 1.02 11.50 -19.60
N SER A 130 -0.08 11.07 -19.00
CA SER A 130 -0.19 10.74 -17.59
C SER A 130 -0.98 9.44 -17.35
N ALA A 131 -0.87 8.90 -16.15
CA ALA A 131 -1.73 7.80 -15.69
C ALA A 131 -3.21 8.21 -15.63
N ALA A 132 -3.50 9.49 -15.35
CA ALA A 132 -4.88 9.98 -15.28
C ALA A 132 -5.57 9.90 -16.64
N ASP A 133 -4.84 10.10 -17.74
CA ASP A 133 -5.36 10.06 -19.12
C ASP A 133 -5.95 8.70 -19.51
N ARG A 134 -5.49 7.61 -18.88
CA ARG A 134 -6.04 6.26 -19.08
C ARG A 134 -7.41 6.08 -18.42
N SER A 135 -7.69 6.81 -17.34
CA SER A 135 -8.86 6.57 -16.47
C SER A 135 -10.21 6.73 -17.18
N PRO A 136 -10.41 7.71 -18.09
CA PRO A 136 -11.63 7.80 -18.89
C PRO A 136 -11.81 6.61 -19.83
N PHE A 137 -10.73 6.10 -20.43
CA PHE A 137 -10.77 4.92 -21.29
C PHE A 137 -11.10 3.66 -20.48
N HIS A 138 -10.53 3.51 -19.28
CA HIS A 138 -10.91 2.45 -18.34
C HIS A 138 -12.38 2.50 -17.98
N THR A 139 -12.90 3.70 -17.72
CA THR A 139 -14.31 3.91 -17.37
C THR A 139 -15.21 3.47 -18.52
N LYS A 140 -15.01 4.01 -19.73
CA LYS A 140 -15.80 3.70 -20.93
C LYS A 140 -15.74 2.21 -21.29
N PHE A 141 -14.54 1.62 -21.24
CA PHE A 141 -14.35 0.21 -21.51
C PHE A 141 -15.17 -0.65 -20.53
N MET A 142 -15.04 -0.40 -19.22
CA MET A 142 -15.75 -1.19 -18.21
C MET A 142 -17.26 -0.97 -18.22
N GLU A 143 -17.74 0.24 -18.50
CA GLU A 143 -19.17 0.51 -18.64
C GLU A 143 -19.82 -0.33 -19.75
N LYS A 144 -19.12 -0.46 -20.89
CA LYS A 144 -19.55 -1.27 -22.02
C LYS A 144 -19.39 -2.77 -21.76
N SER A 145 -18.31 -3.18 -21.10
CA SER A 145 -17.95 -4.59 -20.92
C SER A 145 -18.64 -5.28 -19.74
N LEU A 146 -18.95 -4.56 -18.65
CA LEU A 146 -19.53 -5.15 -17.45
C LEU A 146 -21.05 -5.20 -17.52
N THR A 147 -21.60 -6.41 -17.56
CA THR A 147 -23.04 -6.65 -17.41
C THR A 147 -23.54 -6.23 -16.01
N PRO A 148 -24.84 -5.95 -15.83
CA PRO A 148 -25.40 -5.66 -14.50
C PRO A 148 -25.09 -6.72 -13.44
N LYS A 149 -25.09 -8.00 -13.84
CA LYS A 149 -24.71 -9.12 -12.97
C LYS A 149 -23.24 -9.01 -12.55
N MET A 150 -22.32 -8.79 -13.49
CA MET A 150 -20.89 -8.64 -13.20
C MET A 150 -20.60 -7.45 -12.28
N ARG A 151 -21.31 -6.33 -12.45
CA ARG A 151 -21.15 -5.16 -11.56
C ARG A 151 -21.43 -5.50 -10.10
N ASN A 152 -22.39 -6.38 -9.84
CA ASN A 152 -22.66 -6.88 -8.51
C ASN A 152 -21.58 -7.87 -8.02
N GLU A 153 -21.10 -8.76 -8.88
CA GLU A 153 -19.95 -9.65 -8.57
C GLU A 153 -18.68 -8.84 -8.20
N VAL A 154 -18.45 -7.69 -8.84
CA VAL A 154 -17.38 -6.74 -8.47
C VAL A 154 -17.56 -6.22 -7.05
N ARG A 155 -18.79 -5.88 -6.64
CA ARG A 155 -19.06 -5.41 -5.26
C ARG A 155 -18.79 -6.51 -4.24
N ILE A 156 -19.14 -7.76 -4.55
CA ILE A 156 -18.84 -8.92 -3.71
C ILE A 156 -17.32 -9.06 -3.55
N LEU A 157 -16.56 -9.01 -4.66
CA LEU A 157 -15.10 -9.06 -4.62
C LEU A 157 -14.50 -7.91 -3.81
N LYS A 158 -14.91 -6.66 -4.05
CA LYS A 158 -14.41 -5.50 -3.29
C LYS A 158 -14.69 -5.66 -1.79
N THR A 159 -15.86 -6.17 -1.42
CA THR A 159 -16.24 -6.44 -0.03
C THR A 159 -15.37 -7.53 0.59
N PHE A 160 -15.13 -8.62 -0.14
CA PHE A 160 -14.24 -9.71 0.28
C PHE A 160 -12.81 -9.21 0.51
N LEU A 161 -12.26 -8.42 -0.43
CA LEU A 161 -10.92 -7.84 -0.32
C LEU A 161 -10.83 -6.86 0.87
N LYS A 162 -11.85 -6.02 1.08
CA LYS A 162 -11.92 -5.07 2.21
C LYS A 162 -11.97 -5.79 3.56
N ALA A 163 -12.85 -6.79 3.69
CA ALA A 163 -13.00 -7.57 4.92
C ALA A 163 -11.70 -8.27 5.34
N ASN A 164 -10.89 -8.67 4.35
CA ASN A 164 -9.59 -9.29 4.56
C ASN A 164 -8.41 -8.31 4.51
N LYS A 165 -8.67 -6.99 4.57
CA LYS A 165 -7.67 -5.90 4.65
C LYS A 165 -6.66 -5.86 3.48
N ILE A 166 -7.06 -6.32 2.30
CA ILE A 166 -6.22 -6.34 1.08
C ILE A 166 -6.79 -5.52 -0.08
N TYR A 167 -7.78 -4.66 0.19
CA TYR A 167 -8.32 -3.71 -0.79
C TYR A 167 -7.65 -2.33 -0.67
N GLY A 168 -7.35 -1.72 -1.81
CA GLY A 168 -6.71 -0.40 -1.93
C GLY A 168 -5.29 -0.50 -2.50
N ALA A 169 -4.99 0.30 -3.52
CA ALA A 169 -3.69 0.29 -4.20
C ALA A 169 -2.74 1.40 -3.74
N GLU A 170 -3.15 2.22 -2.77
CA GLU A 170 -2.30 3.21 -2.14
C GLU A 170 -1.05 2.57 -1.52
N ILE A 171 0.05 3.33 -1.42
CA ILE A 171 1.33 2.80 -0.94
C ILE A 171 1.20 2.26 0.49
N ALA A 172 0.27 2.78 1.29
CA ALA A 172 -0.03 2.24 2.62
C ALA A 172 -0.44 0.76 2.58
N LYS A 173 -1.32 0.38 1.64
CA LYS A 173 -1.94 -0.94 1.55
C LYS A 173 -1.24 -1.88 0.60
N GLN A 174 -0.78 -1.40 -0.56
CA GLN A 174 -0.24 -2.24 -1.65
C GLN A 174 -1.16 -3.43 -1.96
N GLY A 175 -2.46 -3.19 -2.01
CA GLY A 175 -3.50 -4.19 -2.21
C GLY A 175 -4.20 -4.04 -3.57
N PHE A 176 -5.32 -4.73 -3.70
CA PHE A 176 -6.10 -4.78 -4.93
C PHE A 176 -6.94 -3.51 -5.11
N SER A 177 -6.72 -2.79 -6.22
CA SER A 177 -7.52 -1.60 -6.59
C SER A 177 -8.95 -1.95 -7.00
N GLY A 178 -9.80 -0.92 -7.10
CA GLY A 178 -11.13 -1.08 -7.67
C GLY A 178 -11.10 -1.52 -9.13
N TYR A 179 -10.13 -1.04 -9.92
CA TYR A 179 -10.03 -1.36 -11.34
C TYR A 179 -9.55 -2.80 -11.58
N ILE A 180 -8.52 -3.27 -10.87
CA ILE A 180 -8.10 -4.69 -11.00
C ILE A 180 -9.23 -5.64 -10.56
N SER A 181 -10.06 -5.24 -9.58
CA SER A 181 -11.24 -6.01 -9.18
C SER A 181 -12.24 -6.16 -10.33
N GLU A 182 -12.45 -5.10 -11.11
CA GLU A 182 -13.32 -5.12 -12.29
C GLU A 182 -12.74 -6.00 -13.41
N VAL A 183 -11.43 -5.86 -13.69
CA VAL A 183 -10.74 -6.69 -14.68
C VAL A 183 -10.80 -8.16 -14.32
N LEU A 184 -10.56 -8.52 -13.05
CA LEU A 184 -10.65 -9.90 -12.60
C LEU A 184 -12.06 -10.48 -12.80
N ILE A 185 -13.12 -9.74 -12.43
CA ILE A 185 -14.48 -10.20 -12.69
C ILE A 185 -14.80 -10.26 -14.18
N LEU A 186 -14.30 -9.33 -14.99
CA LEU A 186 -14.45 -9.37 -16.44
C LEU A 186 -13.84 -10.65 -17.03
N GLN A 187 -12.64 -11.03 -16.58
CA GLN A 187 -11.93 -12.21 -17.08
C GLN A 187 -12.57 -13.54 -16.63
N PHE A 188 -13.03 -13.63 -15.38
CA PHE A 188 -13.54 -14.88 -14.82
C PHE A 188 -15.08 -15.00 -14.82
N GLY A 189 -15.79 -13.92 -15.15
CA GLY A 189 -17.25 -13.85 -15.26
C GLY A 189 -18.01 -13.74 -13.94
N SER A 190 -17.49 -14.30 -12.84
CA SER A 190 -18.13 -14.27 -11.52
C SER A 190 -17.11 -14.36 -10.39
N PHE A 191 -17.51 -13.93 -9.18
CA PHE A 191 -16.70 -14.08 -7.97
C PHE A 191 -16.41 -15.55 -7.67
N GLU A 192 -17.38 -16.45 -7.88
CA GLU A 192 -17.19 -17.89 -7.68
C GLU A 192 -16.06 -18.45 -8.56
N ASN A 193 -16.09 -18.13 -9.86
CA ASN A 193 -15.07 -18.59 -10.81
C ASN A 193 -13.70 -17.97 -10.51
N LEU A 194 -13.67 -16.70 -10.11
CA LEU A 194 -12.45 -16.03 -9.69
C LEU A 194 -11.82 -16.76 -8.50
N ILE A 195 -12.58 -17.04 -7.43
CA ILE A 195 -12.05 -17.77 -6.26
C ILE A 195 -11.53 -19.15 -6.66
N LYS A 196 -12.27 -19.91 -7.49
CA LYS A 196 -11.83 -21.23 -7.96
C LYS A 196 -10.50 -21.15 -8.71
N SER A 197 -10.34 -20.13 -9.55
CA SER A 197 -9.13 -19.92 -10.36
C SER A 197 -7.95 -19.47 -9.49
N ILE A 198 -8.14 -18.45 -8.65
CA ILE A 198 -7.11 -17.92 -7.74
C ILE A 198 -6.66 -18.98 -6.72
N SER A 199 -7.55 -19.88 -6.28
CA SER A 199 -7.16 -20.96 -5.36
C SER A 199 -6.09 -21.91 -5.95
N LYS A 200 -6.01 -21.97 -7.28
CA LYS A 200 -5.10 -22.85 -8.05
C LYS A 200 -4.04 -22.06 -8.83
N ILE A 201 -3.92 -20.75 -8.62
CA ILE A 201 -2.99 -19.92 -9.38
C ILE A 201 -1.54 -20.33 -9.09
N SER A 202 -0.73 -20.35 -10.15
CA SER A 202 0.70 -20.61 -10.07
C SER A 202 1.50 -19.30 -10.03
N GLU A 203 2.74 -19.38 -9.58
CA GLU A 203 3.68 -18.27 -9.66
C GLU A 203 3.88 -17.81 -11.11
N ASN A 204 4.02 -16.50 -11.31
CA ASN A 204 4.21 -15.84 -12.61
C ASN A 204 3.05 -16.04 -13.60
N GLN A 205 1.90 -16.55 -13.14
CA GLN A 205 0.75 -16.76 -14.01
C GLN A 205 0.21 -15.44 -14.54
N VAL A 206 -0.05 -15.42 -15.85
CA VAL A 206 -0.60 -14.26 -16.58
C VAL A 206 -2.10 -14.40 -16.74
N ILE A 207 -2.84 -13.39 -16.29
CA ILE A 207 -4.28 -13.22 -16.47
C ILE A 207 -4.50 -12.13 -17.52
N GLY A 208 -4.96 -12.52 -18.70
CA GLY A 208 -5.09 -11.65 -19.87
C GLY A 208 -4.10 -12.04 -20.98
N LYS A 209 -3.94 -11.18 -21.98
CA LYS A 209 -3.06 -11.41 -23.14
C LYS A 209 -1.99 -10.34 -23.22
N THR A 210 -0.72 -10.74 -23.28
CA THR A 210 0.41 -9.83 -23.50
C THR A 210 1.56 -10.56 -24.19
N SER A 211 2.38 -9.82 -24.92
CA SER A 211 3.69 -10.28 -25.43
C SER A 211 4.85 -9.88 -24.51
N LYS A 212 4.59 -9.02 -23.52
CA LYS A 212 5.61 -8.49 -22.60
C LYS A 212 5.80 -9.41 -21.40
N LYS A 213 7.06 -9.60 -21.00
CA LYS A 213 7.42 -10.31 -19.77
C LYS A 213 7.43 -9.33 -18.59
N PHE A 214 6.90 -9.78 -17.44
CA PHE A 214 6.89 -9.03 -16.19
C PHE A 214 7.47 -9.90 -15.08
N GLU A 215 8.31 -9.31 -14.24
CA GLU A 215 8.93 -9.98 -13.09
C GLU A 215 8.10 -9.72 -11.83
N THR A 216 6.94 -10.35 -11.74
CA THR A 216 6.00 -10.21 -10.60
C THR A 216 5.32 -11.54 -10.32
N SER A 217 5.01 -11.84 -9.05
CA SER A 217 4.42 -13.13 -8.67
C SER A 217 3.12 -13.49 -9.37
N ILE A 218 2.32 -12.49 -9.76
CA ILE A 218 1.17 -12.65 -10.67
C ILE A 218 1.11 -11.47 -11.62
N VAL A 219 0.58 -11.69 -12.83
CA VAL A 219 0.41 -10.64 -13.83
C VAL A 219 -1.07 -10.52 -14.19
N VAL A 220 -1.63 -9.32 -14.06
CA VAL A 220 -3.00 -9.03 -14.51
C VAL A 220 -2.93 -7.92 -15.54
N ILE A 221 -3.20 -8.24 -16.80
CA ILE A 221 -3.03 -7.30 -17.90
C ILE A 221 -4.19 -6.33 -17.98
N ASP A 222 -3.86 -5.06 -18.17
CA ASP A 222 -4.83 -4.01 -18.45
C ASP A 222 -5.47 -4.24 -19.84
N PRO A 223 -6.80 -4.41 -19.93
CA PRO A 223 -7.46 -4.71 -21.20
C PRO A 223 -7.37 -3.59 -22.25
N ILE A 224 -7.00 -2.36 -21.85
CA ILE A 224 -6.79 -1.24 -22.79
C ILE A 224 -5.31 -0.91 -23.03
N ASP A 225 -4.38 -1.56 -22.31
CA ASP A 225 -2.94 -1.31 -22.38
C ASP A 225 -2.17 -2.61 -22.07
N SER A 226 -1.90 -3.42 -23.10
CA SER A 226 -1.24 -4.73 -22.96
C SER A 226 0.17 -4.67 -22.37
N ASN A 227 0.77 -3.48 -22.27
CA ASN A 227 2.08 -3.23 -21.68
C ASN A 227 2.03 -2.91 -20.18
N ARG A 228 0.82 -2.89 -19.59
CA ARG A 228 0.59 -2.52 -18.19
C ARG A 228 0.12 -3.71 -17.36
N ASN A 229 0.89 -4.03 -16.33
CA ASN A 229 0.51 -4.98 -15.29
C ASN A 229 -0.22 -4.25 -14.14
N LEU A 230 -1.50 -4.57 -13.94
CA LEU A 230 -2.33 -4.03 -12.86
C LEU A 230 -1.95 -4.54 -11.48
N ALA A 231 -1.28 -5.69 -11.40
CA ALA A 231 -0.83 -6.28 -10.14
C ALA A 231 0.53 -5.75 -9.66
N ALA A 232 1.21 -4.90 -10.44
CA ALA A 232 2.59 -4.46 -10.15
C ALA A 232 2.76 -3.73 -8.80
N ALA A 233 1.71 -3.07 -8.30
CA ALA A 233 1.74 -2.37 -7.01
C ALA A 233 1.26 -3.23 -5.83
N ILE A 234 0.83 -4.46 -6.08
CA ILE A 234 0.32 -5.38 -5.05
C ILE A 234 1.50 -6.10 -4.41
N SER A 235 1.60 -6.09 -3.08
CA SER A 235 2.65 -6.82 -2.39
C SER A 235 2.45 -8.32 -2.44
N ASP A 236 3.55 -9.08 -2.43
CA ASP A 236 3.51 -10.55 -2.35
C ASP A 236 2.79 -11.04 -1.10
N GLU A 237 2.87 -10.30 0.01
CA GLU A 237 2.08 -10.56 1.21
C GLU A 237 0.58 -10.55 0.90
N ASN A 238 0.09 -9.54 0.16
CA ASN A 238 -1.32 -9.44 -0.18
C ASN A 238 -1.75 -10.42 -1.26
N ILE A 239 -0.88 -10.75 -2.22
CA ILE A 239 -1.10 -11.82 -3.20
C ILE A 239 -1.24 -13.17 -2.47
N GLY A 240 -0.28 -13.50 -1.61
CA GLY A 240 -0.31 -14.73 -0.80
C GLY A 240 -1.54 -14.80 0.09
N LYS A 241 -1.92 -13.70 0.76
CA LYS A 241 -3.18 -13.62 1.50
C LYS A 241 -4.38 -13.91 0.62
N PHE A 242 -4.48 -13.29 -0.56
CA PHE A 242 -5.61 -13.48 -1.48
C PHE A 242 -5.73 -14.94 -1.95
N ILE A 243 -4.61 -15.59 -2.27
CA ILE A 243 -4.56 -17.00 -2.65
C ILE A 243 -5.05 -17.88 -1.48
N LEU A 244 -4.50 -17.69 -0.29
CA LEU A 244 -4.84 -18.50 0.89
C LEU A 244 -6.30 -18.32 1.32
N ILE A 245 -6.81 -17.09 1.41
CA ILE A 245 -8.23 -16.88 1.73
C ILE A 245 -9.15 -17.42 0.64
N SER A 246 -8.72 -17.43 -0.63
CA SER A 246 -9.48 -18.04 -1.72
C SER A 246 -9.54 -19.56 -1.59
N ARG A 247 -8.43 -20.21 -1.18
CA ARG A 247 -8.39 -21.64 -0.85
C ARG A 247 -9.34 -21.97 0.30
N ALA A 248 -9.24 -21.24 1.42
CA ALA A 248 -10.11 -21.45 2.58
C ALA A 248 -11.59 -21.20 2.26
N PHE A 249 -11.92 -20.13 1.51
CA PHE A 249 -13.31 -19.85 1.13
C PHE A 249 -13.89 -20.91 0.18
N LYS A 250 -13.08 -21.43 -0.73
CA LYS A 250 -13.46 -22.53 -1.63
C LYS A 250 -13.78 -23.82 -0.87
N GLU A 251 -12.95 -24.15 0.12
CA GLU A 251 -13.12 -25.33 0.96
C GLU A 251 -14.34 -25.20 1.88
N ARG A 252 -14.41 -24.11 2.66
CA ARG A 252 -15.51 -23.86 3.61
C ARG A 252 -16.00 -22.41 3.54
N ALA A 253 -16.91 -22.16 2.62
CA ALA A 253 -17.50 -20.83 2.45
C ALA A 253 -18.38 -20.44 3.65
N THR A 254 -18.05 -19.30 4.29
CA THR A 254 -18.84 -18.72 5.40
C THR A 254 -18.96 -17.20 5.24
N LEU A 255 -19.91 -16.58 5.95
CA LEU A 255 -20.08 -15.12 5.95
C LEU A 255 -18.92 -14.38 6.63
N GLU A 256 -18.11 -15.07 7.44
CA GLU A 256 -17.01 -14.47 8.18
C GLU A 256 -15.88 -13.95 7.28
N PHE A 257 -15.76 -14.45 6.04
CA PHE A 257 -14.82 -13.91 5.05
C PHE A 257 -15.20 -12.52 4.54
N PHE A 258 -16.43 -12.09 4.79
CA PHE A 258 -16.96 -10.78 4.39
C PHE A 258 -17.13 -9.83 5.58
N LYS A 259 -16.59 -10.20 6.76
CA LYS A 259 -16.60 -9.39 7.97
C LYS A 259 -15.17 -9.10 8.42
N ASN A 260 -14.96 -7.93 9.02
CA ASN A 260 -13.67 -7.58 9.62
C ASN A 260 -13.41 -8.43 10.86
N LYS A 261 -12.57 -9.47 10.74
CA LYS A 261 -12.07 -10.22 11.90
C LYS A 261 -11.04 -9.39 12.66
N LYS A 262 -11.20 -9.30 13.97
CA LYS A 262 -10.15 -8.79 14.86
C LYS A 262 -9.05 -9.85 14.97
N SER A 263 -7.79 -9.41 14.93
CA SER A 263 -6.65 -10.28 15.19
C SER A 263 -6.71 -10.81 16.62
N ARG A 264 -6.33 -12.07 16.84
CA ARG A 264 -6.12 -12.59 18.21
C ARG A 264 -4.96 -11.85 18.84
N ILE A 265 -5.21 -11.09 19.90
CA ILE A 265 -4.18 -10.31 20.59
C ILE A 265 -3.25 -11.27 21.33
N SER A 266 -1.95 -11.24 21.02
CA SER A 266 -0.93 -11.90 21.82
C SER A 266 -0.33 -10.89 22.79
N LYS A 267 -0.31 -11.21 24.09
CA LYS A 267 0.44 -10.44 25.08
C LYS A 267 1.91 -10.88 25.17
N LYS A 268 2.27 -12.03 24.58
CA LYS A 268 3.54 -12.73 24.85
C LYS A 268 4.77 -11.98 24.33
N TYR A 269 4.70 -11.41 23.13
CA TYR A 269 5.88 -10.91 22.41
C TYR A 269 6.05 -9.38 22.47
N TRP A 270 5.30 -8.67 23.32
CA TRP A 270 5.45 -7.22 23.44
C TRP A 270 6.85 -6.82 23.93
N ASN A 271 7.48 -7.63 24.77
CA ASN A 271 8.82 -7.37 25.28
C ASN A 271 9.91 -7.54 24.21
N ASN A 272 9.57 -8.09 23.05
CA ASN A 272 10.44 -8.28 21.89
C ASN A 272 10.20 -7.23 20.80
N LEU A 273 9.27 -6.30 21.01
CA LEU A 273 8.91 -5.29 20.03
C LEU A 273 9.68 -4.01 20.28
N LEU A 274 10.62 -3.68 19.39
CA LEU A 274 11.30 -2.39 19.35
C LEU A 274 10.44 -1.38 18.58
N VAL A 275 10.32 -0.17 19.12
CA VAL A 275 9.51 0.91 18.56
C VAL A 275 10.35 2.17 18.43
N VAL A 276 10.39 2.74 17.22
CA VAL A 276 10.92 4.07 16.94
C VAL A 276 9.74 5.01 16.67
N LYS A 277 9.58 6.05 17.48
CA LYS A 277 8.57 7.11 17.32
C LYS A 277 9.23 8.43 16.95
N PHE A 278 8.64 9.17 16.00
CA PHE A 278 8.99 10.55 15.71
C PHE A 278 7.83 11.31 15.08
N ASP A 279 7.91 12.65 15.09
CA ASP A 279 6.90 13.53 14.53
C ASP A 279 7.32 14.03 13.14
N PHE A 280 6.38 14.08 12.18
CA PHE A 280 6.62 14.52 10.82
C PHE A 280 5.76 15.74 10.45
N LYS A 281 6.20 16.52 9.45
CA LYS A 281 5.36 17.58 8.86
C LYS A 281 4.37 16.95 7.90
N ILE A 282 3.11 17.40 7.92
CA ILE A 282 2.05 16.86 7.05
C ILE A 282 2.45 16.96 5.56
N ARG A 283 2.29 15.84 4.85
CA ARG A 283 2.61 15.65 3.42
C ARG A 283 1.59 14.67 2.83
N SER A 284 1.61 14.50 1.50
CA SER A 284 0.75 13.50 0.83
C SER A 284 0.93 12.11 1.46
N PRO A 285 -0.16 11.37 1.75
CA PRO A 285 -0.10 10.03 2.33
C PRO A 285 0.88 9.10 1.62
N ASP A 286 0.87 9.06 0.29
CA ASP A 286 1.75 8.17 -0.48
C ASP A 286 3.24 8.54 -0.31
N ILE A 287 3.55 9.84 -0.23
CA ILE A 287 4.93 10.30 0.01
C ILE A 287 5.40 9.82 1.39
N ILE A 288 4.61 10.06 2.44
CA ILE A 288 5.01 9.67 3.79
C ILE A 288 5.09 8.15 3.91
N TRP A 289 4.12 7.39 3.40
CA TRP A 289 4.12 5.93 3.42
C TRP A 289 5.31 5.34 2.67
N GLY A 290 5.65 5.88 1.50
CA GLY A 290 6.82 5.45 0.74
C GLY A 290 8.13 5.68 1.51
N GLN A 291 8.27 6.85 2.13
CA GLN A 291 9.46 7.19 2.91
C GLN A 291 9.60 6.32 4.17
N ILE A 292 8.53 6.13 4.95
CA ILE A 292 8.58 5.34 6.18
C ILE A 292 8.76 3.84 5.89
N LYS A 293 8.15 3.29 4.81
CA LYS A 293 8.39 1.90 4.40
C LYS A 293 9.86 1.66 4.05
N ARG A 294 10.44 2.52 3.21
CA ARG A 294 11.87 2.44 2.87
C ARG A 294 12.76 2.57 4.11
N THR A 295 12.40 3.47 5.02
CA THR A 295 13.13 3.66 6.28
C THR A 295 13.05 2.42 7.17
N THR A 296 11.87 1.83 7.33
CA THR A 296 11.71 0.58 8.09
C THR A 296 12.58 -0.53 7.51
N THR A 297 12.55 -0.77 6.20
CA THR A 297 13.39 -1.79 5.56
C THR A 297 14.88 -1.51 5.79
N THR A 298 15.30 -0.27 5.63
CA THR A 298 16.70 0.11 5.84
C THR A 298 17.12 -0.14 7.29
N LEU A 299 16.32 0.29 8.26
CA LEU A 299 16.61 0.08 9.67
C LEU A 299 16.54 -1.39 10.09
N SER A 300 15.69 -2.20 9.46
CA SER A 300 15.69 -3.66 9.62
C SER A 300 17.05 -4.24 9.19
N THR A 301 17.55 -3.89 8.01
CA THR A 301 18.87 -4.33 7.55
C THR A 301 20.00 -3.87 8.49
N GLN A 302 19.90 -2.65 9.05
CA GLN A 302 20.91 -2.16 9.99
C GLN A 302 20.89 -2.90 11.33
N LEU A 303 19.70 -3.27 11.83
CA LEU A 303 19.58 -4.16 12.99
C LEU A 303 20.21 -5.52 12.73
N GLU A 304 19.97 -6.12 11.56
CA GLU A 304 20.57 -7.39 11.15
C GLU A 304 22.10 -7.32 11.04
N LEU A 305 22.63 -6.25 10.43
CA LEU A 305 24.08 -5.98 10.40
C LEU A 305 24.66 -5.75 11.81
N GLY A 306 23.86 -5.23 12.74
CA GLY A 306 24.20 -5.11 14.16
C GLY A 306 24.21 -6.45 14.91
N GLY A 307 23.70 -7.53 14.30
CA GLY A 307 23.60 -8.86 14.89
C GLY A 307 22.26 -9.19 15.53
N PHE A 308 21.24 -8.33 15.37
CA PHE A 308 19.88 -8.61 15.85
C PHE A 308 19.08 -9.35 14.78
N THR A 309 18.39 -10.43 15.15
CA THR A 309 17.46 -11.10 14.24
C THR A 309 16.13 -10.35 14.19
N VAL A 310 15.80 -9.76 13.04
CA VAL A 310 14.51 -9.10 12.80
C VAL A 310 13.52 -10.11 12.21
N LEU A 311 12.51 -10.51 12.99
CA LEU A 311 11.51 -11.49 12.55
C LEU A 311 10.45 -10.86 11.64
N ARG A 312 9.99 -9.65 12.00
CA ARG A 312 9.02 -8.86 11.22
C ARG A 312 9.24 -7.37 11.47
N SER A 313 8.90 -6.55 10.49
CA SER A 313 8.88 -5.09 10.68
C SER A 313 7.71 -4.44 9.95
N LYS A 314 7.29 -3.27 10.43
CA LYS A 314 6.15 -2.54 9.87
C LYS A 314 6.17 -1.08 10.28
N PRO A 315 5.94 -0.14 9.35
CA PRO A 315 5.66 1.24 9.70
C PRO A 315 4.16 1.47 9.98
N TYR A 316 3.89 2.54 10.72
CA TYR A 316 2.56 3.09 10.93
C TYR A 316 2.63 4.61 11.02
N THR A 317 1.60 5.29 10.52
CA THR A 317 1.41 6.72 10.72
C THR A 317 -0.09 7.03 10.81
N ASP A 318 -0.42 8.02 11.62
CA ASP A 318 -1.76 8.62 11.67
C ASP A 318 -2.05 9.52 10.46
N GLN A 319 -1.06 9.73 9.59
CA GLN A 319 -1.09 10.66 8.44
C GLN A 319 -1.27 12.14 8.81
N GLN A 320 -1.12 12.47 10.10
CA GLN A 320 -1.29 13.81 10.62
C GLN A 320 -0.01 14.34 11.26
N LYS A 321 0.56 13.59 12.20
CA LYS A 321 1.68 14.05 13.02
C LYS A 321 2.68 12.97 13.37
N GLU A 322 2.23 11.76 13.67
CA GLU A 322 3.09 10.75 14.30
C GLU A 322 3.46 9.61 13.33
N VAL A 323 4.71 9.16 13.42
CA VAL A 323 5.22 7.95 12.76
C VAL A 323 5.74 6.99 13.82
N TYR A 324 5.43 5.71 13.60
CA TYR A 324 5.91 4.58 14.39
C TYR A 324 6.54 3.55 13.46
N LEU A 325 7.77 3.15 13.75
CA LEU A 325 8.44 2.03 13.09
C LEU A 325 8.56 0.89 14.09
N PHE A 326 7.97 -0.26 13.75
CA PHE A 326 7.94 -1.45 14.59
C PHE A 326 8.89 -2.50 14.07
N PHE A 327 9.66 -3.11 14.97
CA PHE A 327 10.55 -4.23 14.69
C PHE A 327 10.31 -5.31 15.74
N PHE A 328 9.77 -6.45 15.32
CA PHE A 328 9.66 -7.63 16.15
C PHE A 328 10.97 -8.41 16.06
N LEU A 329 11.73 -8.42 17.15
CA LEU A 329 13.04 -9.04 17.23
C LEU A 329 12.96 -10.42 17.89
N GLU A 330 13.87 -11.31 17.53
CA GLU A 330 14.05 -12.57 18.27
C GLU A 330 14.42 -12.29 19.73
N SER A 331 15.36 -11.37 19.95
CA SER A 331 15.73 -10.86 21.28
C SER A 331 16.06 -9.37 21.23
N ILE A 332 15.70 -8.65 22.29
CA ILE A 332 16.13 -7.25 22.51
C ILE A 332 17.59 -7.17 22.94
N LYS A 333 18.06 -8.17 23.70
CA LYS A 333 19.44 -8.25 24.19
C LYS A 333 20.13 -9.45 23.56
N ILE A 334 21.23 -9.21 22.89
CA ILE A 334 22.05 -10.24 22.25
C ILE A 334 23.39 -10.39 23.00
N SER A 335 24.11 -11.47 22.72
CA SER A 335 25.45 -11.65 23.27
C SER A 335 26.36 -10.48 22.87
N GLN A 336 27.16 -9.99 23.83
CA GLN A 336 28.13 -8.94 23.58
C GLN A 336 29.30 -9.44 22.75
N ILE A 337 29.66 -10.73 22.83
CA ILE A 337 30.72 -11.31 22.01
C ILE A 337 30.14 -11.88 20.72
N TYR A 338 30.87 -11.76 19.61
CA TYR A 338 30.46 -12.33 18.34
C TYR A 338 31.61 -12.77 17.44
N PRO A 339 31.44 -13.87 16.68
CA PRO A 339 32.42 -14.29 15.69
C PRO A 339 32.26 -13.44 14.42
N LYS A 340 33.24 -12.61 14.12
CA LYS A 340 33.34 -11.88 12.86
C LYS A 340 34.05 -12.75 11.82
N LYS A 341 33.31 -13.13 10.78
CA LYS A 341 33.85 -13.93 9.68
C LYS A 341 34.66 -13.06 8.71
N GLY A 342 35.93 -13.37 8.60
CA GLY A 342 36.85 -12.79 7.63
C GLY A 342 36.85 -13.50 6.28
N PRO A 343 37.84 -13.20 5.42
CA PRO A 343 37.99 -13.85 4.13
C PRO A 343 38.47 -15.30 4.29
N ASP A 344 38.38 -16.04 3.18
CA ASP A 344 39.06 -17.33 3.04
C ASP A 344 40.59 -17.13 3.15
N PHE A 345 41.28 -17.99 3.91
CA PHE A 345 42.69 -17.80 4.25
C PHE A 345 43.62 -17.81 3.02
N PHE A 346 43.22 -18.40 1.89
CA PHE A 346 43.99 -18.39 0.65
C PHE A 346 44.03 -17.02 -0.05
N ARG A 347 43.20 -16.05 0.37
CA ARG A 347 43.17 -14.70 -0.22
C ARG A 347 44.19 -13.79 0.48
N ASP A 348 45.47 -13.89 0.10
CA ASP A 348 46.60 -13.25 0.79
C ASP A 348 46.36 -11.78 1.21
N ASP A 349 46.10 -10.88 0.26
CA ASP A 349 45.89 -9.45 0.56
C ASP A 349 44.71 -9.19 1.50
N ASN A 350 43.61 -9.92 1.31
CA ASN A 350 42.42 -9.78 2.13
C ASN A 350 42.64 -10.32 3.54
N SER A 351 43.34 -11.45 3.65
CA SER A 351 43.73 -12.06 4.91
C SER A 351 44.61 -11.11 5.73
N LYS A 352 45.67 -10.56 5.11
CA LYS A 352 46.54 -9.54 5.74
C LYS A 352 45.78 -8.30 6.20
N SER A 353 44.91 -7.76 5.33
CA SER A 353 44.06 -6.60 5.63
C SER A 353 43.06 -6.88 6.77
N PHE A 354 42.48 -8.07 6.81
CA PHE A 354 41.55 -8.47 7.87
C PHE A 354 42.28 -8.63 9.21
N ILE A 355 43.40 -9.36 9.21
CA ILE A 355 44.24 -9.61 10.39
C ILE A 355 44.68 -8.27 10.99
N SER A 356 45.30 -7.39 10.21
CA SER A 356 45.83 -6.10 10.68
C SER A 356 44.75 -5.17 11.27
N LYS A 357 43.53 -5.16 10.71
CA LYS A 357 42.43 -4.31 11.18
C LYS A 357 41.73 -4.83 12.41
N ASN A 358 41.62 -6.16 12.54
CA ASN A 358 40.75 -6.76 13.55
C ASN A 358 41.53 -7.32 14.75
N LEU A 359 42.81 -7.67 14.64
CA LEU A 359 43.59 -8.22 15.76
C LEU A 359 43.62 -7.30 16.99
N LYS A 360 43.69 -5.97 16.78
CA LYS A 360 43.74 -5.00 17.89
C LYS A 360 42.48 -5.02 18.75
N ASN A 361 41.35 -5.43 18.19
CA ASN A 361 40.03 -5.40 18.85
C ASN A 361 39.48 -6.81 19.11
N ALA A 362 40.19 -7.85 18.68
CA ALA A 362 39.76 -9.23 18.82
C ALA A 362 40.23 -9.81 20.16
N GLU A 363 39.34 -10.49 20.85
CA GLU A 363 39.65 -11.26 22.06
C GLU A 363 40.35 -12.58 21.68
N LEU A 364 39.94 -13.19 20.57
CA LEU A 364 40.49 -14.45 20.03
C LEU A 364 40.47 -14.42 18.51
N VAL A 365 41.43 -15.10 17.88
CA VAL A 365 41.48 -15.30 16.42
C VAL A 365 41.81 -16.76 16.12
N TRP A 366 41.07 -17.39 15.22
CA TRP A 366 41.31 -18.76 14.78
C TRP A 366 40.88 -18.97 13.32
N ILE A 367 41.23 -20.13 12.75
CA ILE A 367 40.76 -20.55 11.43
C ILE A 367 39.51 -21.42 11.59
N GLY A 368 38.41 -21.00 10.96
CA GLY A 368 37.17 -21.76 10.94
C GLY A 368 37.21 -22.94 9.96
N ASN A 369 36.38 -23.95 10.21
CA ASN A 369 36.20 -25.10 9.32
C ASN A 369 35.63 -24.71 7.93
N ASP A 370 35.13 -23.48 7.78
CA ASP A 370 34.69 -22.89 6.50
C ASP A 370 35.84 -22.19 5.74
N ARG A 371 37.09 -22.46 6.12
CA ARG A 371 38.35 -21.86 5.61
C ARG A 371 38.47 -20.36 5.87
N LYS A 372 37.63 -19.78 6.70
CA LYS A 372 37.66 -18.34 7.00
C LYS A 372 38.47 -18.05 8.25
N ILE A 373 39.16 -16.91 8.25
CA ILE A 373 39.73 -16.34 9.48
C ILE A 373 38.57 -15.81 10.32
N ILE A 374 38.48 -16.19 11.59
CA ILE A 374 37.42 -15.73 12.50
C ILE A 374 38.07 -14.92 13.63
N ALA A 375 37.51 -13.73 13.88
CA ALA A 375 37.89 -12.90 15.02
C ALA A 375 36.71 -12.80 16.00
N LEU A 376 36.92 -13.16 17.27
CA LEU A 376 35.93 -12.93 18.33
C LEU A 376 36.03 -11.47 18.77
N GLU A 377 35.02 -10.68 18.46
CA GLU A 377 34.98 -9.26 18.82
C GLU A 377 33.86 -8.97 19.82
N LYS A 378 33.98 -7.85 20.53
CA LYS A 378 32.89 -7.28 21.34
C LYS A 378 32.05 -6.33 20.50
N ARG A 379 30.74 -6.51 20.55
CA ARG A 379 29.75 -5.57 20.00
C ARG A 379 29.86 -4.25 20.74
N LYS A 380 29.72 -3.15 19.99
CA LYS A 380 29.57 -1.82 20.58
C LYS A 380 28.28 -1.74 21.39
N GLU A 381 27.19 -2.32 20.87
CA GLU A 381 25.87 -2.31 21.47
C GLU A 381 25.28 -3.73 21.44
N SER A 382 24.91 -4.26 22.60
CA SER A 382 24.22 -5.56 22.75
C SER A 382 22.72 -5.42 23.03
N ASP A 383 22.25 -4.19 23.28
CA ASP A 383 20.85 -3.85 23.53
C ASP A 383 20.27 -3.09 22.32
N ALA A 384 19.11 -3.54 21.82
CA ALA A 384 18.51 -3.02 20.60
C ALA A 384 18.09 -1.55 20.71
N VAL A 385 17.66 -1.09 21.89
CA VAL A 385 17.27 0.32 22.11
C VAL A 385 18.51 1.21 22.02
N SER A 386 19.59 0.78 22.67
CA SER A 386 20.87 1.49 22.68
C SER A 386 21.50 1.54 21.29
N PHE A 387 21.52 0.41 20.59
CA PHE A 387 21.93 0.30 19.20
C PHE A 387 21.16 1.26 18.28
N MET A 388 19.82 1.16 18.27
CA MET A 388 18.99 1.97 17.37
C MET A 388 19.10 3.47 17.69
N THR A 389 19.19 3.82 18.96
CA THR A 389 19.36 5.23 19.38
C THR A 389 20.67 5.81 18.89
N GLN A 390 21.78 5.09 19.07
CA GLN A 390 23.08 5.56 18.60
C GLN A 390 23.17 5.55 17.08
N PHE A 391 22.62 4.52 16.43
CA PHE A 391 22.61 4.40 14.98
C PHE A 391 21.88 5.60 14.35
N LEU A 392 20.67 5.90 14.83
CA LEU A 392 19.90 7.04 14.34
C LEU A 392 20.63 8.34 14.57
N ARG A 393 21.24 8.58 15.74
CA ARG A 393 22.00 9.83 16.00
C ARG A 393 23.17 10.04 15.03
N LYS A 394 23.89 8.97 14.67
CA LYS A 394 25.11 9.05 13.85
C LYS A 394 24.84 9.03 12.34
N ASN A 395 23.77 8.36 11.89
CA ASN A 395 23.60 7.98 10.48
C ASN A 395 22.37 8.58 9.77
N LEU A 396 21.74 9.64 10.31
CA LEU A 396 20.55 10.25 9.70
C LEU A 396 20.76 10.66 8.23
N GLN A 397 21.95 11.11 7.85
CA GLN A 397 22.19 11.68 6.53
C GLN A 397 22.35 10.62 5.42
N ILE A 398 22.76 9.41 5.79
CA ILE A 398 23.16 8.36 4.83
C ILE A 398 22.01 7.37 4.60
N CYS A 399 21.34 6.92 5.66
CA CYS A 399 20.40 5.81 5.59
C CYS A 399 18.92 6.24 5.53
N ILE A 400 18.61 7.51 5.80
CA ILE A 400 17.23 8.00 5.88
C ILE A 400 16.89 8.85 4.65
N PRO A 401 15.72 8.67 4.02
CA PRO A 401 15.26 9.53 2.92
C PRO A 401 15.29 11.01 3.31
N LYS A 402 15.76 11.89 2.41
CA LYS A 402 15.88 13.34 2.64
C LYS A 402 14.64 13.97 3.31
N GLY A 403 13.45 13.56 2.90
CA GLY A 403 12.18 14.06 3.44
C GLY A 403 11.91 13.76 4.92
N LEU A 404 12.55 12.73 5.49
CA LEU A 404 12.42 12.37 6.92
C LEU A 404 13.61 12.80 7.77
N GLN A 405 14.72 13.23 7.17
CA GLN A 405 15.93 13.60 7.91
C GLN A 405 15.66 14.77 8.86
N SER A 406 14.97 15.81 8.40
CA SER A 406 14.58 16.94 9.25
C SER A 406 13.62 16.53 10.37
N ASP A 407 12.73 15.57 10.07
CA ASP A 407 11.72 15.10 11.02
C ASP A 407 12.39 14.35 12.19
N LEU A 408 13.29 13.42 11.88
CA LEU A 408 14.09 12.68 12.88
C LEU A 408 15.11 13.57 13.61
N LYS A 409 15.67 14.60 12.95
CA LYS A 409 16.58 15.57 13.60
C LYS A 409 15.89 16.38 14.68
N ARG A 410 14.59 16.70 14.52
CA ARG A 410 13.82 17.42 15.57
C ARG A 410 13.63 16.59 16.83
N GLY A 411 13.61 15.26 16.69
CA GLY A 411 13.52 14.36 17.83
C GLY A 411 12.91 13.01 17.46
N PHE A 412 13.38 11.97 18.14
CA PHE A 412 12.81 10.64 18.07
C PHE A 412 12.92 9.95 19.43
N LYS A 413 12.08 8.94 19.66
CA LYS A 413 12.10 8.10 20.87
C LYS A 413 12.19 6.65 20.45
N VAL A 414 13.13 5.92 21.04
CA VAL A 414 13.24 4.46 20.91
C VAL A 414 12.76 3.83 22.21
N SER A 415 11.90 2.82 22.12
CA SER A 415 11.35 2.14 23.30
C SER A 415 10.96 0.69 22.99
N ILE A 416 10.65 -0.08 24.04
CA ILE A 416 10.21 -1.48 23.93
C ILE A 416 8.74 -1.60 24.34
N GLY A 417 8.01 -2.43 23.61
CA GLY A 417 6.66 -2.85 23.94
C GLY A 417 5.61 -1.76 23.79
N ASN A 418 4.61 -1.79 24.67
CA ASN A 418 3.35 -1.07 24.47
C ASN A 418 3.08 0.08 25.44
N LYS A 419 3.98 0.33 26.40
CA LYS A 419 3.76 1.26 27.52
C LYS A 419 3.44 2.69 27.04
N ASN A 420 4.01 3.11 25.91
CA ASN A 420 3.85 4.46 25.35
C ASN A 420 2.97 4.53 24.09
N LEU A 421 2.17 3.49 23.81
CA LEU A 421 1.36 3.41 22.60
C LEU A 421 -0.12 3.67 22.90
N SER A 422 -0.78 4.49 22.06
CA SER A 422 -2.23 4.64 22.09
C SER A 422 -2.93 3.35 21.65
N LYS A 423 -4.26 3.28 21.83
CA LYS A 423 -5.04 2.09 21.45
C LYS A 423 -4.92 1.72 19.96
N SER A 424 -5.06 2.70 19.07
CA SER A 424 -4.94 2.47 17.60
C SER A 424 -3.54 2.01 17.21
N ILE A 425 -2.52 2.55 17.87
CA ILE A 425 -1.12 2.18 17.62
C ILE A 425 -0.85 0.76 18.15
N LYS A 426 -1.41 0.40 19.31
CA LYS A 426 -1.34 -0.98 19.84
C LYS A 426 -1.98 -1.98 18.88
N GLU A 427 -3.09 -1.63 18.23
CA GLU A 427 -3.72 -2.48 17.21
C GLU A 427 -2.80 -2.68 15.99
N ALA A 428 -2.16 -1.61 15.50
CA ALA A 428 -1.21 -1.70 14.40
C ALA A 428 0.02 -2.56 14.72
N ALA A 429 0.57 -2.40 15.94
CA ALA A 429 1.70 -3.17 16.43
C ALA A 429 1.36 -4.65 16.69
N ASN A 430 0.15 -4.92 17.18
CA ASN A 430 -0.36 -6.28 17.42
C ASN A 430 -0.30 -7.14 16.15
N GLU A 431 -0.59 -6.56 14.98
CA GLU A 431 -0.56 -7.30 13.71
C GLU A 431 0.81 -7.92 13.39
N LEU A 432 1.92 -7.37 13.94
CA LEU A 432 3.25 -7.97 13.77
C LEU A 432 3.44 -9.20 14.66
N ILE A 433 2.95 -9.15 15.89
CA ILE A 433 3.21 -10.13 16.94
C ILE A 433 2.04 -11.11 17.18
N SER A 434 1.03 -11.07 16.33
CA SER A 434 -0.13 -11.97 16.36
C SER A 434 -0.10 -12.98 15.22
N ILE A 435 -0.98 -13.97 15.33
CA ILE A 435 -1.37 -14.81 14.19
C ILE A 435 -1.96 -13.89 13.12
N ASN A 436 -1.50 -14.04 11.88
CA ASN A 436 -2.05 -13.28 10.76
C ASN A 436 -3.53 -13.67 10.61
N GLY A 437 -4.41 -12.66 10.53
CA GLY A 437 -5.86 -12.87 10.48
C GLY A 437 -6.31 -13.80 9.36
N THR A 438 -5.55 -13.85 8.26
CA THR A 438 -5.78 -14.79 7.14
C THR A 438 -5.79 -16.25 7.56
N PHE A 439 -4.92 -16.65 8.50
CA PHE A 439 -4.83 -18.06 8.93
C PHE A 439 -5.98 -18.47 9.86
N LEU A 440 -6.73 -17.52 10.43
CA LEU A 440 -7.91 -17.81 11.26
C LEU A 440 -9.08 -18.41 10.46
N HIS A 441 -8.95 -18.52 9.14
CA HIS A 441 -9.95 -19.13 8.27
C HIS A 441 -9.72 -20.63 8.02
N PHE A 442 -8.59 -21.18 8.48
CA PHE A 442 -8.22 -22.59 8.34
C PHE A 442 -8.45 -23.40 9.64
N ASN A 443 -9.00 -22.76 10.68
CA ASN A 443 -9.37 -23.41 11.93
C ASN A 443 -10.82 -23.90 11.92
#